data_AF-A0A937W4U0-F1
#
_entry.id   AF-A0A937W4U0-F1
#
_cell.length_a   1.000
_cell.length_b   1.000
_cell.length_c   1.000
_cell.angle_alpha   90.00
_cell.angle_beta   90.00
_cell.angle_gamma   90.00
#
_symmetry.space_group_name_H-M   'P 1'
#
loop_
_entity.id
_entity.type
_entity.pdbx_description
1 polymer ?
#
loop_
_entity_poly.entity_id
_entity_poly.type
_entity_poly.pdbx_seq_one_letter_code
_entity_poly.pdbx_strand_id
1 'polypeptide(L)'
;IMTAAATLAGALSHLASMAMWSAMLGGGRSDEEEGGSPLGGILGIIIAPIAATLIQMAISRSREYLADERGAQLCGNALALASALRKIDAWSRQIPMHAGSPATAHMFIINPFSGGGLVRLFSTHPSTEERIARLEAMSQRGRAY
;
A
#
# COMPACT_ATOMS: atom_id res chain seq x y z
N ILE A 1 -9.28 -18.77 0.73
CA ILE A 1 -10.24 -17.67 1.01
C ILE A 1 -9.59 -16.30 0.78
N MET A 2 -8.47 -15.94 1.43
CA MET A 2 -7.76 -14.66 1.16
C MET A 2 -7.38 -14.44 -0.30
N THR A 3 -6.89 -15.48 -1.00
CA THR A 3 -6.52 -15.36 -2.43
C THR A 3 -7.74 -15.08 -3.30
N ALA A 4 -8.87 -15.74 -3.04
CA ALA A 4 -10.13 -15.51 -3.74
C ALA A 4 -10.73 -14.13 -3.44
N ALA A 5 -10.63 -13.67 -2.19
CA ALA A 5 -11.06 -12.32 -1.80
C ALA A 5 -10.17 -11.24 -2.44
N ALA A 6 -8.86 -11.47 -2.52
CA ALA A 6 -7.91 -10.54 -3.14
C ALA A 6 -8.10 -10.46 -4.67
N THR A 7 -8.34 -11.58 -5.35
CA THR A 7 -8.63 -11.57 -6.80
C THR A 7 -9.96 -10.90 -7.10
N LEU A 8 -11.01 -11.16 -6.31
CA LEU A 8 -12.30 -10.48 -6.44
C LEU A 8 -12.19 -8.97 -6.16
N ALA A 9 -11.50 -8.58 -5.08
CA ALA A 9 -11.28 -7.17 -4.76
C ALA A 9 -10.44 -6.46 -5.84
N GLY A 10 -9.42 -7.14 -6.39
CA GLY A 10 -8.63 -6.63 -7.52
C GLY A 10 -9.47 -6.48 -8.78
N ALA A 11 -10.27 -7.48 -9.13
CA ALA A 11 -11.17 -7.44 -10.28
C ALA A 11 -12.21 -6.31 -10.16
N LEU A 12 -12.84 -6.16 -8.98
CA LEU A 12 -13.77 -5.06 -8.72
C LEU A 12 -13.08 -3.69 -8.76
N SER A 13 -11.86 -3.59 -8.26
CA SER A 13 -11.06 -2.34 -8.33
C SER A 13 -10.70 -1.98 -9.77
N HIS A 14 -10.39 -2.98 -10.60
CA HIS A 14 -10.15 -2.78 -12.04
C HIS A 14 -11.43 -2.39 -12.78
N LEU A 15 -12.57 -3.03 -12.50
CA LEU A 15 -13.85 -2.66 -13.09
C LEU A 15 -14.31 -1.25 -12.68
N ALA A 16 -14.16 -0.90 -11.40
CA ALA A 16 -14.45 0.44 -10.91
C ALA A 16 -13.54 1.50 -11.55
N SER A 17 -12.24 1.18 -11.68
CA SER A 17 -11.30 2.05 -12.38
C SER A 17 -11.65 2.18 -13.86
N MET A 18 -12.00 1.07 -14.54
CA MET A 18 -12.41 1.08 -15.95
C MET A 18 -13.71 1.86 -16.17
N ALA A 19 -14.70 1.69 -15.30
CA ALA A 19 -15.97 2.44 -15.35
C ALA A 19 -15.74 3.94 -15.12
N MET A 20 -14.85 4.29 -14.18
CA MET A 20 -14.42 5.66 -13.93
C MET A 20 -13.68 6.24 -15.14
N TRP A 21 -12.75 5.50 -15.74
CA TRP A 21 -12.03 5.91 -16.95
C TRP A 21 -12.93 5.98 -18.18
N SER A 22 -13.92 5.10 -18.33
CA SER A 22 -14.87 5.13 -19.44
C SER A 22 -15.85 6.30 -19.31
N ALA A 23 -16.30 6.60 -18.09
CA ALA A 23 -17.08 7.80 -17.81
C ALA A 23 -16.24 9.07 -18.07
N MET A 24 -14.94 9.05 -17.73
CA MET A 24 -14.01 10.16 -17.96
C MET A 24 -13.61 10.38 -19.43
N LEU A 25 -13.40 9.32 -20.23
CA LEU A 25 -12.86 9.40 -21.59
C LEU A 25 -13.91 9.25 -22.69
N GLY A 26 -15.08 8.69 -22.37
CA GLY A 26 -16.13 8.35 -23.34
C GLY A 26 -17.53 8.86 -23.00
N GLY A 27 -17.73 9.52 -21.86
CA GLY A 27 -19.03 10.03 -21.39
C GLY A 27 -19.53 11.32 -22.03
N GLY A 28 -19.05 11.69 -23.21
CA GLY A 28 -19.39 12.93 -23.92
C GLY A 28 -20.76 12.96 -24.60
N ARG A 29 -21.73 12.11 -24.20
CA ARG A 29 -23.11 12.12 -24.73
C ARG A 29 -24.11 11.70 -23.67
N SER A 30 -24.44 12.61 -22.77
CA SER A 30 -25.72 12.60 -22.05
C SER A 30 -26.03 14.04 -21.67
N ASP A 31 -26.62 14.73 -22.63
CA ASP A 31 -27.66 15.74 -22.51
C ASP A 31 -27.66 16.60 -21.23
N GLU A 32 -27.25 17.85 -21.43
CA GLU A 32 -28.00 19.08 -21.13
C GLU A 32 -29.01 19.08 -19.95
N GLU A 33 -28.77 18.43 -18.81
CA GLU A 33 -29.70 18.61 -17.68
C GLU A 33 -29.14 18.31 -16.29
N GLU A 34 -27.85 18.50 -16.04
CA GLU A 34 -27.38 18.65 -14.66
C GLU A 34 -26.12 19.50 -14.59
N GLY A 35 -26.18 20.58 -13.79
CA GLY A 35 -25.20 21.67 -13.73
C GLY A 35 -23.82 21.28 -13.15
N GLY A 36 -23.15 20.33 -13.79
CA GLY A 36 -21.74 20.03 -13.55
C GLY A 36 -20.87 21.03 -14.32
N SER A 37 -20.20 21.93 -13.61
CA SER A 37 -19.20 22.82 -14.23
C SER A 37 -18.16 21.99 -15.00
N PRO A 38 -17.81 22.34 -16.26
CA PRO A 38 -16.73 21.70 -17.02
C PRO A 38 -15.40 21.64 -16.25
N LEU A 39 -15.16 22.58 -15.34
CA LEU A 39 -14.02 22.56 -14.42
C LEU A 39 -14.08 21.40 -13.40
N GLY A 40 -15.28 21.03 -12.94
CA GLY A 40 -15.47 19.91 -12.03
C GLY A 40 -15.11 18.57 -12.67
N GLY A 41 -15.43 18.38 -13.95
CA GLY A 41 -15.02 17.21 -14.73
C GLY A 41 -13.49 17.09 -14.87
N ILE A 42 -12.82 18.19 -15.22
CA ILE A 42 -11.35 18.24 -15.33
C ILE A 42 -10.67 17.98 -13.98
N LEU A 43 -11.21 18.55 -12.89
CA LEU A 43 -10.68 18.32 -11.56
C LEU A 43 -10.83 16.84 -11.13
N GLY A 44 -11.96 16.21 -11.46
CA GLY A 44 -12.19 14.79 -11.25
C GLY A 44 -11.18 13.90 -11.98
N ILE A 45 -10.83 14.23 -13.23
CA ILE A 45 -9.84 13.51 -14.04
C ILE A 45 -8.46 13.45 -13.35
N ILE A 46 -8.09 14.51 -12.64
CA ILE A 46 -6.80 14.59 -11.95
C ILE A 46 -6.88 13.97 -10.55
N ILE A 47 -7.92 14.27 -9.79
CA ILE A 47 -8.03 13.87 -8.38
C ILE A 47 -8.37 12.39 -8.24
N ALA A 48 -9.24 11.83 -9.07
CA ALA A 48 -9.74 10.48 -8.88
C ALA A 48 -8.64 9.39 -8.98
N PRO A 49 -7.70 9.44 -9.95
CA PRO A 49 -6.55 8.52 -9.97
C PRO A 49 -5.63 8.66 -8.75
N ILE A 50 -5.44 9.89 -8.24
CA ILE A 50 -4.64 10.14 -7.03
C ILE A 50 -5.33 9.51 -5.82
N ALA A 51 -6.65 9.72 -5.66
CA ALA A 51 -7.42 9.11 -4.58
C ALA A 51 -7.36 7.57 -4.65
N ALA A 52 -7.53 6.99 -5.84
CA ALA A 52 -7.46 5.55 -6.04
C ALA A 52 -6.08 4.96 -5.69
N THR A 53 -4.98 5.62 -6.09
CA THR A 53 -3.63 5.15 -5.74
C THR A 53 -3.37 5.23 -4.23
N LEU A 54 -3.81 6.30 -3.56
CA LEU A 54 -3.70 6.44 -2.11
C LEU A 54 -4.49 5.35 -1.35
N ILE A 55 -5.71 5.05 -1.79
CA ILE A 55 -6.53 3.97 -1.21
C ILE A 55 -5.84 2.62 -1.41
N GLN A 56 -5.38 2.31 -2.62
CA GLN A 56 -4.70 1.04 -2.90
C GLN A 56 -3.44 0.87 -2.04
N MET A 57 -2.64 1.93 -1.87
CA MET A 57 -1.49 1.93 -0.98
C MET A 57 -1.88 1.71 0.49
N ALA A 58 -2.96 2.35 0.96
CA ALA A 58 -3.45 2.18 2.33
C ALA A 58 -3.91 0.73 2.60
N ILE A 59 -4.60 0.11 1.64
CA ILE A 59 -5.00 -1.30 1.70
C ILE A 59 -3.75 -2.20 1.73
N SER A 60 -2.75 -1.93 0.88
CA SER A 60 -1.50 -2.69 0.84
C SER A 60 -0.77 -2.67 2.19
N ARG A 61 -0.60 -1.48 2.79
CA ARG A 61 0.03 -1.34 4.11
C ARG A 61 -0.74 -2.08 5.21
N SER A 62 -2.07 -2.00 5.17
CA SER A 62 -2.92 -2.67 6.16
C SER A 62 -2.77 -4.20 6.13
N ARG A 63 -2.63 -4.79 4.94
CA ARG A 63 -2.34 -6.23 4.80
C ARG A 63 -0.99 -6.61 5.36
N GLU A 64 0.05 -5.80 5.13
CA GLU A 64 1.40 -6.07 5.63
C GLU A 64 1.43 -6.09 7.16
N TYR A 65 0.73 -5.15 7.79
CA TYR A 65 0.60 -5.12 9.25
C TYR A 65 -0.15 -6.32 9.83
N LEU A 66 -1.23 -6.75 9.17
CA LEU A 66 -1.97 -7.96 9.59
C LEU A 66 -1.10 -9.22 9.42
N ALA A 67 -0.28 -9.27 8.38
CA ALA A 67 0.67 -10.37 8.18
C ALA A 67 1.74 -10.41 9.28
N ASP A 68 2.32 -9.26 9.65
CA ASP A 68 3.29 -9.16 10.75
C ASP A 68 2.69 -9.57 12.09
N GLU A 69 1.49 -9.05 12.40
CA GLU A 69 0.77 -9.41 13.62
C GLU A 69 0.48 -10.91 13.67
N ARG A 70 -0.06 -11.47 12.59
CA ARG A 70 -0.37 -12.90 12.53
C ARG A 70 0.89 -13.76 12.62
N GLY A 71 1.96 -13.36 11.95
CA GLY A 71 3.27 -14.01 12.02
C GLY A 71 3.83 -14.01 13.45
N ALA A 72 3.77 -12.87 14.13
CA ALA A 72 4.19 -12.74 15.52
C ALA A 72 3.36 -13.62 16.47
N GLN A 73 2.04 -13.70 16.28
CA GLN A 73 1.17 -14.60 17.04
C GLN A 73 1.54 -16.08 16.83
N LEU A 74 1.77 -16.48 15.57
CA LEU A 74 2.13 -17.86 15.23
C LEU A 74 3.51 -18.25 15.76
N CYS A 75 4.47 -17.33 15.72
CA CYS A 75 5.81 -17.56 16.27
C CYS A 75 5.88 -17.41 17.79
N GLY A 76 4.82 -16.89 18.44
CA GLY A 76 4.77 -16.64 19.87
C GLY A 76 5.75 -15.56 20.38
N ASN A 77 6.44 -14.84 19.48
CA ASN A 77 7.46 -13.87 19.86
C ASN A 77 7.56 -12.72 18.84
N ALA A 78 6.85 -11.62 19.13
CA ALA A 78 6.87 -10.43 18.30
C ALA A 78 8.26 -9.75 18.26
N LEU A 79 9.04 -9.82 19.36
CA LEU A 79 10.38 -9.21 19.42
C LEU A 79 11.40 -9.96 18.54
N ALA A 80 11.26 -11.29 18.42
CA ALA A 80 12.09 -12.07 17.50
C ALA A 80 11.86 -11.63 16.05
N LEU A 81 10.59 -11.44 15.65
CA LEU A 81 10.26 -10.94 14.32
C LEU A 81 10.75 -9.50 14.11
N ALA A 82 10.59 -8.61 15.10
CA ALA A 82 11.11 -7.25 15.06
C ALA A 82 12.64 -7.22 14.89
N SER A 83 13.36 -8.09 15.62
CA SER A 83 14.81 -8.26 15.50
C SER A 83 15.21 -8.78 14.11
N ALA A 84 14.46 -9.73 13.55
CA ALA A 84 14.71 -10.25 12.21
C ALA A 84 14.56 -9.16 11.14
N LEU A 85 13.47 -8.39 11.18
CA LEU A 85 13.26 -7.25 10.28
C LEU A 85 14.38 -6.22 10.40
N ARG A 86 14.83 -5.90 11.61
CA ARG A 86 15.95 -4.97 11.84
C ARG A 86 17.26 -5.46 11.20
N LYS A 87 17.54 -6.76 11.30
CA LYS A 87 18.74 -7.36 10.69
C LYS A 87 18.67 -7.32 9.16
N ILE A 88 17.51 -7.65 8.59
CA ILE A 88 17.29 -7.64 7.14
C ILE A 88 17.40 -6.21 6.60
N ASP A 89 16.80 -5.23 7.29
CA ASP A 89 16.85 -3.81 6.92
C ASP A 89 18.28 -3.25 6.97
N ALA A 90 19.02 -3.55 8.03
CA ALA A 90 20.42 -3.16 8.15
C ALA A 90 21.28 -3.71 7.01
N TRP A 91 21.06 -4.97 6.60
CA TRP A 91 21.78 -5.59 5.48
C TRP A 91 21.43 -4.96 4.14
N SER A 92 20.15 -4.72 3.86
CA SER A 92 19.75 -4.12 2.58
C SER A 92 20.24 -2.69 2.40
N ARG A 93 20.43 -1.94 3.50
CA ARG A 93 21.03 -0.59 3.42
C ARG A 93 22.51 -0.63 3.05
N GLN A 94 23.22 -1.72 3.34
CA GLN A 94 24.63 -1.88 2.98
C GLN A 94 24.82 -2.16 1.49
N ILE A 95 23.85 -2.82 0.85
CA ILE A 95 23.87 -3.17 -0.57
C ILE A 95 22.59 -2.63 -1.23
N PRO A 96 22.46 -1.30 -1.39
CA PRO A 96 21.26 -0.73 -1.99
C PRO A 96 21.15 -1.14 -3.46
N MET A 97 19.91 -1.37 -3.90
CA MET A 97 19.65 -1.73 -5.29
C MET A 97 19.66 -0.48 -6.16
N HIS A 98 20.64 -0.39 -7.05
CA HIS A 98 20.83 0.79 -7.92
C HIS A 98 20.05 0.71 -9.24
N ALA A 99 19.64 -0.49 -9.67
CA ALA A 99 19.03 -0.75 -10.98
C ALA A 99 17.58 -1.24 -10.91
N GLY A 100 16.84 -0.92 -9.85
CA GLY A 100 15.42 -1.26 -9.72
C GLY A 100 14.50 -0.06 -9.82
N SER A 101 13.20 -0.32 -9.91
CA SER A 101 12.15 0.69 -10.01
C SER A 101 11.28 0.66 -8.75
N PRO A 102 10.78 1.80 -8.25
CA PRO A 102 9.76 1.81 -7.20
C PRO A 102 8.55 0.92 -7.50
N ALA A 103 8.25 0.70 -8.79
CA ALA A 103 7.19 -0.22 -9.22
C ALA A 103 7.43 -1.67 -8.78
N THR A 104 8.68 -2.11 -8.62
CA THR A 104 9.02 -3.47 -8.17
C THR A 104 9.19 -3.57 -6.66
N ALA A 105 9.01 -2.48 -5.90
CA ALA A 105 9.19 -2.46 -4.44
C ALA A 105 8.33 -3.51 -3.71
N HIS A 106 7.17 -3.86 -4.25
CA HIS A 106 6.25 -4.86 -3.69
C HIS A 106 6.74 -6.32 -3.80
N MET A 107 7.82 -6.57 -4.55
CA MET A 107 8.45 -7.89 -4.68
C MET A 107 9.46 -8.16 -3.57
N PHE A 108 9.75 -7.17 -2.72
CA PHE A 108 10.78 -7.24 -1.69
C PHE A 108 10.17 -7.22 -0.29
N ILE A 109 10.81 -7.93 0.65
CA ILE A 109 10.40 -7.98 2.06
C ILE A 109 10.57 -6.61 2.75
N ILE A 110 11.63 -5.90 2.36
CA ILE A 110 11.99 -4.56 2.80
C ILE A 110 12.29 -3.71 1.57
N ASN A 111 12.09 -2.40 1.66
CA ASN A 111 12.36 -1.52 0.54
C ASN A 111 13.89 -1.43 0.29
N PRO A 112 14.42 -1.95 -0.83
CA PRO A 112 15.86 -1.95 -1.09
C PRO A 112 16.35 -0.64 -1.73
N PHE A 113 15.42 0.31 -1.98
CA PHE A 113 15.69 1.58 -2.63
C PHE A 113 15.98 2.65 -1.58
N SER A 114 17.12 3.31 -1.71
CA SER A 114 17.53 4.46 -0.91
C SER A 114 16.77 5.71 -1.35
N GLY A 115 15.55 5.93 -0.85
CA GLY A 115 14.74 7.11 -1.15
C GLY A 115 13.93 7.62 0.04
N GLY A 116 14.10 8.89 0.40
CA GLY A 116 13.30 9.60 1.41
C GLY A 116 12.18 10.46 0.81
N GLY A 117 11.23 10.93 1.62
CA GLY A 117 10.22 11.92 1.21
C GLY A 117 9.10 11.35 0.34
N LEU A 118 8.87 11.94 -0.84
CA LEU A 118 7.79 11.54 -1.77
C LEU A 118 7.89 10.07 -2.21
N VAL A 119 9.09 9.49 -2.24
CA VAL A 119 9.29 8.05 -2.54
C VAL A 119 8.66 7.17 -1.46
N ARG A 120 8.60 7.61 -0.20
CA ARG A 120 7.83 6.91 0.86
C ARG A 120 6.33 6.99 0.64
N LEU A 121 5.83 8.09 0.09
CA LEU A 121 4.41 8.22 -0.27
C LEU A 121 4.05 7.24 -1.37
N PHE A 122 4.91 7.03 -2.38
CA PHE A 122 4.66 6.04 -3.45
C PHE A 122 5.17 4.63 -3.12
N SER A 123 5.70 4.41 -1.92
CA SER A 123 6.09 3.06 -1.48
C SER A 123 4.84 2.27 -1.14
N THR A 124 4.67 1.13 -1.83
CA THR A 124 3.53 0.21 -1.64
C THR A 124 3.62 -0.61 -0.34
N HIS A 125 4.73 -0.49 0.39
CA HIS A 125 4.96 -1.07 1.72
C HIS A 125 5.11 0.01 2.80
N PRO A 126 4.69 -0.27 4.04
CA PRO A 126 5.00 0.58 5.17
C PRO A 126 6.51 0.54 5.45
N SER A 127 7.03 1.57 6.12
CA SER A 127 8.45 1.59 6.45
C SER A 127 8.81 0.43 7.41
N THR A 128 10.03 -0.11 7.28
CA THR A 128 10.50 -1.17 8.18
C THR A 128 10.44 -0.72 9.63
N GLU A 129 10.70 0.56 9.90
CA GLU A 129 10.60 1.14 11.24
C GLU A 129 9.19 1.10 11.81
N GLU A 130 8.16 1.43 11.03
CA GLU A 130 6.76 1.37 11.49
C GLU A 130 6.33 -0.06 11.82
N ARG A 131 6.78 -1.04 11.03
CA ARG A 131 6.52 -2.47 11.27
C ARG A 131 7.18 -2.93 12.58
N ILE A 132 8.45 -2.59 12.78
CA ILE A 132 9.19 -2.87 14.02
C ILE A 132 8.49 -2.26 15.22
N ALA A 133 8.09 -0.98 15.15
CA ALA A 133 7.42 -0.29 16.23
C ALA A 133 6.08 -0.95 16.62
N ARG A 134 5.30 -1.42 15.63
CA ARG A 134 4.06 -2.16 15.90
C ARG A 134 4.31 -3.50 16.58
N LEU A 135 5.32 -4.25 16.15
CA LEU A 135 5.70 -5.53 16.76
C LEU A 135 6.19 -5.36 18.21
N GLU A 136 6.99 -4.33 18.47
CA GLU A 136 7.42 -3.98 19.83
C GLU A 136 6.23 -3.59 20.71
N ALA A 137 5.30 -2.77 20.20
CA ALA A 137 4.08 -2.41 20.90
C ALA A 137 3.17 -3.63 21.18
N MET A 138 3.08 -4.58 20.25
CA MET A 138 2.36 -5.84 20.43
C MET A 138 2.97 -6.67 21.57
N SER A 139 4.29 -6.77 21.65
CA SER A 139 4.96 -7.47 22.76
C SER A 139 4.72 -6.80 24.11
N GLN A 140 4.67 -5.46 24.16
CA GLN A 140 4.38 -4.73 25.40
C GLN A 140 2.95 -5.00 25.88
N ARG A 141 1.96 -5.01 24.96
CA ARG A 141 0.57 -5.34 25.29
C ARG A 141 0.40 -6.78 25.77
N GLY A 142 1.11 -7.74 25.16
CA GLY A 142 1.06 -9.14 25.55
C GLY A 142 1.71 -9.45 26.91
N ARG A 143 2.55 -8.55 27.45
CA ARG A 143 3.11 -8.64 28.80
C ARG A 143 2.26 -7.98 29.88
N ALA A 144 1.22 -7.24 29.49
CA ALA A 144 0.33 -6.52 30.40
C ALA A 144 -0.85 -7.38 30.91
N TYR A 145 -0.87 -8.67 30.52
CA TYR A 145 -1.80 -9.71 30.96
C TYR A 145 -0.98 -10.91 31.45
#